data_AF-A0A0F9I7P9-F1
#
_entry.id   AF-A0A0F9I7P9-F1
#
_cell.length_a   1.000
_cell.length_b   1.000
_cell.length_c   1.000
_cell.angle_alpha   90.00
_cell.angle_beta   90.00
_cell.angle_gamma   90.00
#
_symmetry.space_group_name_H-M   'P 1'
#
loop_
_entity.id
_entity.type
_entity.pdbx_description
1 polymer ?
#
loop_
_entity_poly.entity_id
_entity_poly.type
_entity_poly.pdbx_seq_one_letter_code
_entity_poly.pdbx_strand_id
1 'polypeptide(L)'
;MPDLWMDVDAALAEVPVNILPLIDDTDFKAREVSIAYNAAGMDLVWNFVTTAGAFTQTAVTPTTAGDYDWAHVGDGMYSIEMTASGGASANNDAEGFGWFSGFVTGVLPWRGPVI
;
A
#
# COMPACT_ATOMS: atom_id res chain seq x y z
N MET A 1 -17.87 -3.90 1.39
CA MET A 1 -17.72 -3.80 -0.08
C MET A 1 -16.42 -3.08 -0.32
N PRO A 2 -15.57 -3.53 -1.25
CA PRO A 2 -14.33 -2.85 -1.54
C PRO A 2 -14.59 -1.49 -2.17
N ASP A 3 -13.60 -0.63 -2.02
CA ASP A 3 -13.60 0.73 -2.52
C ASP A 3 -13.26 0.76 -4.02
N LEU A 4 -12.44 -0.19 -4.50
CA LEU A 4 -11.99 -0.31 -5.89
C LEU A 4 -11.97 -1.79 -6.31
N TRP A 5 -12.17 -2.07 -7.59
CA TRP A 5 -11.98 -3.40 -8.17
C TRP A 5 -10.69 -3.44 -8.98
N MET A 6 -9.85 -4.42 -8.69
CA MET A 6 -8.60 -4.68 -9.42
C MET A 6 -8.54 -6.14 -9.87
N ASP A 7 -7.85 -6.40 -10.98
CA ASP A 7 -7.70 -7.75 -11.52
C ASP A 7 -6.85 -8.61 -10.59
N VAL A 8 -7.32 -9.83 -10.31
CA VAL A 8 -6.60 -10.89 -9.59
C VAL A 8 -5.70 -11.64 -10.57
N ASP A 9 -4.60 -12.24 -10.08
CA ASP A 9 -3.62 -12.97 -10.89
C ASP A 9 -2.94 -12.12 -11.97
N ALA A 10 -2.88 -10.81 -11.77
CA ALA A 10 -2.33 -9.85 -12.71
C ALA A 10 -1.30 -8.94 -12.03
N ALA A 11 -0.24 -8.60 -12.75
CA ALA A 11 0.71 -7.60 -12.27
C ALA A 11 0.03 -6.23 -12.32
N LEU A 12 -0.04 -5.57 -11.18
CA LEU A 12 -0.68 -4.26 -11.01
C LEU A 12 0.38 -3.20 -10.81
N ALA A 13 0.49 -2.26 -11.74
CA ALA A 13 1.50 -1.20 -11.67
C ALA A 13 1.20 -0.14 -10.60
N GLU A 14 -0.08 0.11 -10.29
CA GLU A 14 -0.49 1.24 -9.45
C GLU A 14 -1.55 0.83 -8.44
N VAL A 15 -1.14 0.10 -7.40
CA VAL A 15 -2.02 -0.24 -6.28
C VAL A 15 -2.01 0.90 -5.25
N PRO A 16 -3.15 1.53 -4.91
CA PRO A 16 -3.15 2.66 -3.98
C PRO A 16 -2.73 2.24 -2.57
N VAL A 17 -1.77 2.96 -2.00
CA VAL A 17 -1.27 2.71 -0.64
C VAL A 17 -2.10 3.42 0.42
N ASN A 18 -2.67 4.58 0.09
CA ASN A 18 -3.45 5.41 0.99
C ASN A 18 -4.74 5.90 0.33
N ILE A 19 -5.84 5.90 1.09
CA ILE A 19 -7.17 6.36 0.62
C ILE A 19 -7.35 7.88 0.72
N LEU A 20 -6.56 8.52 1.58
CA LEU A 20 -6.50 9.96 1.77
C LEU A 20 -5.03 10.39 1.80
N PRO A 21 -4.70 11.66 1.48
CA PRO A 21 -3.34 12.16 1.55
C PRO A 21 -2.68 11.82 2.89
N LEU A 22 -1.41 11.45 2.84
CA LEU A 22 -0.60 11.33 4.05
C LEU A 22 -0.54 12.69 4.75
N ILE A 23 -0.75 12.70 6.06
CA ILE A 23 -0.87 13.92 6.87
C ILE A 23 0.28 14.00 7.86
N ASP A 24 0.93 15.16 7.91
CA ASP A 24 1.99 15.49 8.86
C ASP A 24 1.47 15.40 10.32
N ASP A 25 2.21 14.70 11.17
CA ASP A 25 1.82 14.45 12.56
C ASP A 25 2.10 15.63 13.52
N THR A 26 2.83 16.65 13.08
CA THR A 26 3.13 17.86 13.86
C THR A 26 1.92 18.78 13.90
N ASP A 27 1.21 18.92 12.78
CA ASP A 27 0.14 19.90 12.63
C ASP A 27 -1.24 19.31 12.27
N PHE A 28 -1.29 18.01 11.96
CA PHE A 28 -2.50 17.23 11.67
C PHE A 28 -3.32 17.77 10.50
N LYS A 29 -2.70 18.52 9.58
CA LYS A 29 -3.39 19.16 8.44
C LYS A 29 -2.54 19.27 7.18
N ALA A 30 -1.22 19.42 7.30
CA ALA A 30 -0.35 19.53 6.16
C ALA A 30 -0.26 18.18 5.46
N ARG A 31 -0.31 18.20 4.13
CA ARG A 31 -0.11 17.01 3.32
C ARG A 31 1.38 16.75 3.22
N GLU A 32 1.79 15.53 3.53
CA GLU A 32 3.18 15.11 3.41
C GLU A 32 3.43 14.51 2.02
N VAL A 33 4.19 15.24 1.20
CA VAL A 33 4.34 14.98 -0.23
C VAL A 33 5.72 14.45 -0.62
N SER A 34 6.61 14.26 0.36
CA SER A 34 8.01 13.86 0.11
C SER A 34 8.40 12.55 0.80
N ILE A 35 7.45 11.62 0.98
CA ILE A 35 7.73 10.30 1.55
C ILE A 35 8.47 9.45 0.52
N ALA A 36 9.75 9.22 0.80
CA ALA A 36 10.58 8.29 0.05
C ALA A 36 10.27 6.83 0.42
N TYR A 37 10.53 5.92 -0.51
CA TYR A 37 10.36 4.46 -0.35
C TYR A 37 11.06 3.88 0.90
N ASN A 38 12.15 4.50 1.34
CA ASN A 38 12.98 4.11 2.48
C ASN A 38 12.97 5.15 3.62
N ALA A 39 11.91 5.95 3.71
CA ALA A 39 11.75 6.93 4.78
C ALA A 39 11.89 6.29 6.18
N ALA A 40 12.42 7.07 7.14
CA ALA A 40 12.76 6.54 8.45
C ALA A 40 11.52 6.02 9.20
N GLY A 41 11.61 4.78 9.70
CA GLY A 41 10.49 4.13 10.38
C GLY A 41 9.35 3.71 9.46
N MET A 42 9.58 3.64 8.13
CA MET A 42 8.63 3.06 7.19
C MET A 42 8.30 1.61 7.59
N ASP A 43 7.02 1.38 7.88
CA ASP A 43 6.40 0.08 8.08
C ASP A 43 5.17 0.03 7.19
N LEU A 44 5.21 -0.82 6.17
CA LEU A 44 4.12 -1.00 5.22
C LEU A 44 3.70 -2.47 5.23
N VAL A 45 2.41 -2.69 5.44
CA VAL A 45 1.83 -4.04 5.56
C VAL A 45 0.72 -4.20 4.53
N TRP A 46 0.81 -5.26 3.75
CA TRP A 46 -0.29 -5.79 2.97
C TRP A 46 -1.18 -6.65 3.86
N ASN A 47 -2.42 -6.22 4.05
CA ASN A 47 -3.44 -6.97 4.76
C ASN A 47 -4.33 -7.63 3.72
N PHE A 48 -4.63 -8.91 3.91
CA PHE A 48 -5.46 -9.64 2.96
C PHE A 48 -6.42 -10.58 3.68
N VAL A 49 -7.65 -10.67 3.17
CA VAL A 49 -8.63 -11.65 3.62
C VAL A 49 -9.19 -12.41 2.42
N THR A 50 -9.04 -13.73 2.44
CA THR A 50 -9.60 -14.58 1.38
C THR A 50 -11.12 -14.57 1.44
N THR A 51 -11.78 -14.97 0.35
CA THR A 51 -13.24 -15.17 0.33
C THR A 51 -13.72 -16.23 1.34
N ALA A 52 -12.82 -17.11 1.80
CA ALA A 52 -13.07 -18.09 2.86
C ALA A 52 -12.86 -17.53 4.29
N GLY A 53 -12.45 -16.27 4.43
CA GLY A 53 -12.26 -15.57 5.70
C GLY A 53 -10.89 -15.76 6.37
N ALA A 54 -9.90 -16.30 5.66
CA ALA A 54 -8.54 -16.41 6.18
C ALA A 54 -7.82 -15.07 6.07
N PHE A 55 -7.32 -14.53 7.18
CA PHE A 55 -6.65 -13.23 7.24
C PHE A 55 -5.13 -13.39 7.33
N THR A 56 -4.40 -12.58 6.57
CA THR A 56 -2.94 -12.50 6.58
C THR A 56 -2.45 -11.05 6.65
N GLN A 57 -1.26 -10.89 7.22
CA GLN A 57 -0.51 -9.63 7.20
C GLN A 57 0.90 -9.92 6.74
N THR A 58 1.32 -9.21 5.70
CA THR A 58 2.63 -9.41 5.10
C THR A 58 3.35 -8.08 5.03
N ALA A 59 4.53 -8.00 5.63
CA ALA A 59 5.38 -6.82 5.53
C ALA A 59 5.86 -6.65 4.08
N VAL A 60 5.80 -5.41 3.60
CA VAL A 60 6.20 -4.98 2.26
C VAL A 60 7.30 -3.94 2.42
N THR A 61 8.44 -4.18 1.77
CA THR A 61 9.53 -3.21 1.70
C THR A 61 9.46 -2.51 0.36
N PRO A 62 9.06 -1.23 0.30
CA PRO A 62 8.95 -0.53 -0.97
C PRO A 62 10.31 -0.41 -1.67
N THR A 63 10.28 -0.32 -2.99
CA THR A 63 11.45 -0.19 -3.85
C THR A 63 11.33 1.05 -4.74
N THR A 64 12.27 1.22 -5.66
CA THR A 64 12.28 2.33 -6.65
C THR A 64 12.06 1.85 -8.09
N ALA A 65 11.81 0.55 -8.28
CA ALA A 65 11.50 -0.09 -9.56
C ALA A 65 11.15 -1.57 -9.36
N GLY A 66 10.24 -2.10 -10.18
CA GLY A 66 9.80 -3.50 -10.15
C GLY A 66 8.94 -3.80 -8.93
N ASP A 67 9.02 -5.02 -8.39
CA ASP A 67 8.25 -5.44 -7.22
C ASP A 67 8.29 -4.36 -6.12
N TYR A 68 7.10 -3.90 -5.74
CA TYR A 68 6.88 -2.86 -4.74
C TYR A 68 7.42 -1.47 -5.08
N ASP A 69 7.48 -1.11 -6.37
CA ASP A 69 7.89 0.22 -6.80
C ASP A 69 6.99 1.29 -6.19
N TRP A 70 7.56 2.12 -5.33
CA TRP A 70 6.87 3.18 -4.62
C TRP A 70 6.78 4.43 -5.48
N ALA A 71 5.55 4.80 -5.86
CA ALA A 71 5.31 5.96 -6.69
C ALA A 71 4.49 7.02 -5.95
N HIS A 72 4.94 8.27 -6.03
CA HIS A 72 4.15 9.44 -5.65
C HIS A 72 3.19 9.78 -6.79
N VAL A 73 1.88 9.77 -6.52
CA VAL A 73 0.85 10.07 -7.53
C VAL A 73 0.27 11.49 -7.38
N GLY A 74 0.93 12.33 -6.56
CA GLY A 74 0.56 13.73 -6.33
C GLY A 74 -0.23 13.95 -5.04
N ASP A 75 -0.15 15.16 -4.50
CA ASP A 75 -0.93 15.61 -3.33
C ASP A 75 -0.89 14.68 -2.10
N GLY A 76 0.25 14.02 -1.86
CA GLY A 76 0.45 13.14 -0.70
C GLY A 76 -0.22 11.77 -0.87
N MET A 77 -0.61 11.42 -2.10
CA MET A 77 -1.10 10.11 -2.49
C MET A 77 0.06 9.29 -3.06
N TYR A 78 0.06 7.99 -2.76
CA TYR A 78 1.08 7.06 -3.21
C TYR A 78 0.44 5.77 -3.74
N SER A 79 1.10 5.18 -4.73
CA SER A 79 0.79 3.85 -5.25
C SER A 79 2.01 2.96 -5.16
N ILE A 80 1.78 1.66 -5.32
CA ILE A 80 2.83 0.66 -5.29
C ILE A 80 2.58 -0.44 -6.31
N GLU A 81 3.64 -0.93 -6.96
CA GLU A 81 3.55 -2.08 -7.86
C GLU A 81 3.28 -3.37 -7.04
N MET A 82 2.34 -4.21 -7.50
CA MET A 82 2.11 -5.55 -6.96
C MET A 82 2.21 -6.62 -8.04
N THR A 83 2.85 -7.73 -7.70
CA THR A 83 3.02 -8.88 -8.60
C THR A 83 1.78 -9.76 -8.66
N ALA A 84 1.55 -10.39 -9.82
CA ALA A 84 0.51 -11.38 -10.04
C ALA A 84 0.65 -12.60 -9.10
N SER A 85 1.72 -13.39 -9.30
CA SER A 85 2.05 -14.60 -8.55
C SER A 85 3.56 -14.81 -8.59
N GLY A 86 4.14 -15.38 -7.52
CA GLY A 86 5.59 -15.40 -7.36
C GLY A 86 6.21 -13.98 -7.35
N GLY A 87 7.45 -13.86 -6.88
CA GLY A 87 8.05 -12.55 -6.58
C GLY A 87 8.17 -12.32 -5.07
N ALA A 88 8.28 -11.06 -4.65
CA ALA A 88 8.49 -10.67 -3.26
C ALA A 88 7.35 -11.12 -2.28
N SER A 89 7.44 -10.76 -1.00
CA SER A 89 6.67 -11.37 0.12
C SER A 89 5.13 -11.39 0.00
N ALA A 90 4.52 -10.38 -0.62
CA ALA A 90 3.09 -10.18 -0.89
C ALA A 90 2.76 -10.11 -2.40
N ASN A 91 1.64 -10.68 -2.83
CA ASN A 91 1.16 -10.67 -4.21
C ASN A 91 -0.39 -10.70 -4.25
N ASN A 92 -0.99 -10.74 -5.45
CA ASN A 92 -2.45 -10.81 -5.61
C ASN A 92 -2.97 -12.13 -6.23
N ASP A 93 -2.25 -13.23 -6.06
CA ASP A 93 -2.54 -14.54 -6.69
C ASP A 93 -3.76 -15.28 -6.10
N ALA A 94 -4.57 -14.60 -5.30
CA ALA A 94 -5.68 -15.19 -4.58
C ALA A 94 -6.91 -14.28 -4.63
N GLU A 95 -8.07 -14.91 -4.76
CA GLU A 95 -9.35 -14.23 -4.64
C GLU A 95 -9.59 -13.79 -3.19
N GLY A 96 -9.89 -12.50 -3.00
CA GLY A 96 -10.13 -11.93 -1.67
C GLY A 96 -10.22 -10.42 -1.69
N PHE A 97 -9.96 -9.82 -0.53
CA PHE A 97 -9.95 -8.37 -0.33
C PHE A 97 -8.65 -7.95 0.32
N GLY A 98 -7.98 -6.98 -0.26
CA GLY A 98 -6.67 -6.52 0.17
C GLY A 98 -6.61 -5.03 0.48
N TRP A 99 -5.73 -4.62 1.38
CA TRP A 99 -5.44 -3.20 1.62
C TRP A 99 -4.08 -3.01 2.29
N PHE A 100 -3.45 -1.89 2.01
CA PHE A 100 -2.27 -1.47 2.75
C PHE A 100 -2.65 -0.83 4.09
N SER A 101 -1.83 -1.07 5.10
CA SER A 101 -1.74 -0.22 6.30
C SER A 101 -0.30 0.20 6.46
N GLY A 102 -0.06 1.44 6.86
CA GLY A 102 1.31 1.90 7.02
C GLY A 102 1.52 2.93 8.11
N PHE A 103 2.79 3.05 8.47
CA PHE A 103 3.34 3.99 9.41
C PHE A 103 4.70 4.48 8.89
N VAL A 104 5.00 5.76 9.11
CA VAL A 104 6.32 6.34 8.89
C VAL A 104 6.51 7.49 9.86
N THR A 105 7.75 7.75 10.26
CA THR A 105 8.04 8.88 11.17
C THR A 105 7.60 10.20 10.53
N GLY A 106 6.89 11.04 11.30
CA GLY A 106 6.44 12.37 10.84
C GLY A 106 5.08 12.37 10.14
N VAL A 107 4.42 11.22 10.03
CA VAL A 107 3.12 11.08 9.36
C VAL A 107 2.16 10.29 10.24
N LEU A 108 0.89 10.70 10.26
CA LEU A 108 -0.17 9.92 10.89
C LEU A 108 -0.30 8.54 10.23
N PRO A 109 -0.60 7.47 11.01
CA PRO A 109 -0.86 6.16 10.43
C PRO A 109 -1.95 6.21 9.36
N TRP A 110 -1.80 5.42 8.30
CA TRP A 110 -2.74 5.40 7.19
C TRP A 110 -3.20 3.99 6.85
N ARG A 111 -4.25 3.94 6.04
CA ARG A 111 -4.67 2.75 5.32
C ARG A 111 -4.98 3.08 3.87
N GLY A 112 -4.81 2.10 3.00
CA GLY A 112 -5.28 2.10 1.63
C GLY A 112 -6.78 1.83 1.53
N PRO A 113 -7.34 2.01 0.31
CA PRO A 113 -8.64 1.46 -0.03
C PRO A 113 -8.62 -0.07 0.09
N VAL A 114 -9.77 -0.66 0.38
CA VAL A 114 -9.97 -2.10 0.21
C VAL A 114 -10.16 -2.36 -1.28
N ILE A 115 -9.33 -3.22 -1.85
CA ILE A 115 -9.35 -3.63 -3.25
C ILE A 115 -9.69 -5.11 -3.40
#